data_AF-A0A3P1ZB91-F1
#
_entry.id   AF-A0A3P1ZB91-F1
#
_cell.length_a   1.000
_cell.length_b   1.000
_cell.length_c   1.000
_cell.angle_alpha   90.00
_cell.angle_beta   90.00
_cell.angle_gamma   90.00
#
_symmetry.space_group_name_H-M   'P 1'
#
loop_
_entity.id
_entity.type
_entity.pdbx_description
1 polymer ?
#
loop_
_entity_poly.entity_id
_entity_poly.type
_entity_poly.pdbx_seq_one_letter_code
_entity_poly.pdbx_strand_id
1 'polypeptide(L)'
;SAGLPTHLTREEEAELQAHNRAFQITSPAAEIFWEVFRLPHPEEECPLLSATEIFRTLQRAFPSALRGMTPNSFGRILRGLGLKPFRTSRAMCYRVVLRG
;
A
#
# COMPACT_ATOMS: atom_id res chain seq x y z
N SER A 1 21.01 28.89 -3.04
CA SER A 1 21.41 27.88 -2.05
C SER A 1 20.63 26.60 -2.32
N ALA A 2 21.32 25.46 -2.33
CA ALA A 2 20.91 24.18 -2.93
C ALA A 2 19.57 23.61 -2.41
N GLY A 3 18.82 22.96 -3.31
CA GLY A 3 17.55 22.31 -3.02
C GLY A 3 17.70 21.15 -2.03
N LEU A 4 16.79 21.09 -1.05
CA LEU A 4 16.74 20.03 -0.06
C LEU A 4 16.50 18.68 -0.75
N PRO A 5 17.20 17.60 -0.35
CA PRO A 5 16.99 16.28 -0.91
C PRO A 5 15.56 15.78 -0.62
N THR A 6 14.85 15.38 -1.67
CA THR A 6 13.45 14.89 -1.64
C THR A 6 13.28 13.47 -1.07
N HIS A 7 14.31 12.93 -0.43
CA HIS A 7 14.37 11.54 0.02
C HIS A 7 14.59 11.51 1.54
N LEU A 8 13.55 11.11 2.26
CA LEU A 8 13.64 10.80 3.69
C LEU A 8 14.62 9.65 3.91
N THR A 9 15.47 9.79 4.93
CA THR A 9 16.37 8.74 5.38
C THR A 9 15.60 7.59 6.06
N ARG A 10 16.23 6.42 6.20
CA ARG A 10 15.61 5.25 6.84
C ARG A 10 15.22 5.51 8.29
N GLU A 11 15.94 6.40 8.97
CA GLU A 11 15.72 6.77 10.37
C GLU A 11 14.51 7.70 10.49
N GLU A 12 14.41 8.73 9.64
CA GLU A 12 13.22 9.59 9.56
C GLU A 12 11.96 8.80 9.16
N GLU A 13 12.09 7.79 8.29
CA GLU A 13 10.98 6.90 7.93
C GLU A 13 10.56 5.97 9.10
N ALA A 14 11.50 5.58 9.96
CA ALA A 14 11.22 4.76 11.15
C ALA A 14 10.57 5.57 12.28
N GLU A 15 11.02 6.81 12.50
CA GLU A 15 10.42 7.74 13.46
C GLU A 15 9.00 8.14 13.05
N LEU A 16 8.77 8.41 11.77
CA LEU A 16 7.43 8.69 11.24
C LEU A 16 6.52 7.45 11.34
N GLN A 17 7.06 6.24 11.13
CA GLN A 17 6.30 4.99 11.35
C GLN A 17 5.98 4.75 12.82
N ALA A 18 6.87 5.10 13.74
CA ALA A 18 6.62 4.98 15.17
C ALA A 18 5.52 5.95 15.63
N HIS A 19 5.53 7.19 15.12
CA HIS A 19 4.50 8.19 15.42
C HIS A 19 3.10 7.79 14.88
N ASN A 20 3.03 7.11 13.73
CA ASN A 20 1.77 6.67 13.13
C ASN A 20 1.08 5.49 13.84
N ARG A 21 1.78 4.72 14.70
CA ARG A 21 1.17 3.56 15.38
C ARG A 21 0.16 3.93 16.47
N ALA A 22 0.26 5.13 17.04
CA ALA A 22 -0.57 5.55 18.18
C ALA A 22 -1.97 6.05 17.78
N PHE A 23 -2.21 6.37 16.50
CA PHE A 23 -3.46 6.97 16.02
C PHE A 23 -4.06 6.14 14.88
N GLN A 24 -4.32 4.86 15.16
CA GLN A 24 -4.84 3.87 14.23
C GLN A 24 -6.32 4.14 13.85
N ILE A 25 -6.67 5.36 13.43
CA ILE A 25 -7.81 5.60 12.55
C ILE A 25 -7.47 4.82 11.27
N THR A 26 -8.20 3.76 10.98
CA THR A 26 -8.02 3.01 9.73
C THR A 26 -8.09 4.01 8.59
N SER A 27 -6.99 4.20 7.86
CA SER A 27 -6.98 5.13 6.72
C SER A 27 -8.11 4.72 5.76
N PRO A 28 -8.88 5.65 5.17
CA PRO A 28 -9.88 5.30 4.16
C PRO A 28 -9.32 4.37 3.07
N ALA A 29 -8.05 4.55 2.70
CA ALA A 29 -7.32 3.69 1.78
C ALA A 29 -7.16 2.23 2.26
N ALA A 30 -7.00 2.02 3.56
CA ALA A 30 -6.93 0.70 4.17
C ALA A 30 -8.30 0.02 4.24
N GLU A 31 -9.36 0.79 4.51
CA GLU A 31 -10.74 0.28 4.52
C GLU A 31 -11.14 -0.20 3.13
N ILE A 32 -11.01 0.67 2.12
CA ILE A 32 -11.37 0.31 0.74
C ILE A 32 -10.46 -0.79 0.16
N PHE A 33 -9.21 -0.90 0.64
CA PHE A 33 -8.36 -2.00 0.26
C PHE A 33 -8.99 -3.33 0.67
N TRP A 34 -9.46 -3.45 1.92
CA TRP A 34 -10.14 -4.66 2.37
C TRP A 34 -11.53 -4.83 1.80
N GLU A 35 -12.21 -3.75 1.39
CA GLU A 35 -13.48 -3.83 0.67
C GLU A 35 -13.32 -4.47 -0.72
N VAL A 36 -12.26 -4.13 -1.45
CA VAL A 36 -12.03 -4.58 -2.83
C VAL A 36 -11.16 -5.83 -2.91
N PHE A 37 -10.24 -6.01 -1.97
CA PHE A 37 -9.27 -7.10 -1.99
C PHE A 37 -9.39 -7.99 -0.75
N ARG A 38 -9.01 -9.24 -0.92
CA ARG A 38 -8.76 -10.17 0.18
C ARG A 38 -7.45 -10.91 -0.03
N LEU A 39 -6.98 -11.56 1.04
CA LEU A 39 -5.91 -12.53 0.92
C LEU A 39 -6.41 -13.76 0.15
N PRO A 40 -5.57 -14.39 -0.67
CA PRO A 40 -5.94 -15.63 -1.34
C PRO A 40 -6.14 -16.76 -0.33
N HIS A 41 -7.05 -17.68 -0.63
CA HIS A 41 -7.16 -18.93 0.11
C HIS A 41 -5.95 -19.84 -0.17
N PRO A 42 -5.63 -20.80 0.73
CA PRO A 42 -4.67 -21.85 0.40
C PRO A 42 -5.07 -22.51 -0.93
N GLU A 43 -4.09 -22.71 -1.82
CA GLU A 43 -4.26 -23.32 -3.15
C GLU A 43 -5.02 -22.48 -4.19
N GLU A 44 -5.51 -21.30 -3.84
CA GLU A 44 -6.09 -20.38 -4.83
C GLU A 44 -5.00 -19.79 -5.73
N GLU A 45 -5.24 -19.86 -7.04
CA GLU A 45 -4.37 -19.19 -8.01
C GLU A 45 -4.49 -17.68 -7.83
N CYS A 46 -3.40 -17.05 -7.38
CA CYS A 46 -3.38 -15.65 -7.01
C CYS A 46 -2.42 -14.87 -7.91
N PRO A 47 -2.89 -13.86 -8.66
CA PRO A 47 -2.01 -12.98 -9.40
C PRO A 47 -1.11 -12.18 -8.45
N LEU A 48 0.06 -11.80 -8.94
CA LEU A 48 1.03 -10.98 -8.22
C LEU A 48 0.87 -9.53 -8.66
N LEU A 49 0.31 -8.69 -7.80
CA LEU A 49 0.04 -7.28 -8.12
C LEU A 49 1.03 -6.35 -7.42
N SER A 50 1.61 -5.41 -8.15
CA SER A 50 2.40 -4.33 -7.58
C SER A 50 1.54 -3.35 -6.78
N ALA A 51 2.16 -2.58 -5.88
CA ALA A 51 1.47 -1.50 -5.17
C ALA A 51 0.78 -0.51 -6.12
N THR A 52 1.40 -0.24 -7.28
CA THR A 52 0.84 0.65 -8.31
C THR A 52 -0.39 0.06 -8.97
N GLU A 53 -0.40 -1.24 -9.26
CA GLU A 53 -1.57 -1.91 -9.84
C GLU A 53 -2.74 -1.92 -8.86
N ILE A 54 -2.50 -2.29 -7.61
CA ILE A 54 -3.52 -2.26 -6.55
C ILE A 54 -4.05 -0.83 -6.37
N PHE A 55 -3.16 0.16 -6.28
CA PHE A 55 -3.54 1.57 -6.15
C PHE A 55 -4.41 2.03 -7.32
N ARG A 56 -4.04 1.71 -8.56
CA ARG A 56 -4.83 2.10 -9.75
C ARG A 56 -6.20 1.43 -9.78
N THR A 57 -6.29 0.17 -9.34
CA THR A 57 -7.58 -0.51 -9.22
C THR A 57 -8.49 0.21 -8.24
N LEU A 58 -7.97 0.51 -7.03
CA LEU A 58 -8.73 1.26 -6.03
C LEU A 58 -9.04 2.69 -6.49
N GLN A 59 -8.12 3.37 -7.18
CA GLN A 59 -8.31 4.75 -7.64
C GLN A 59 -9.42 4.86 -8.68
N ARG A 60 -9.63 3.84 -9.50
CA ARG A 60 -10.73 3.79 -10.46
C ARG A 60 -12.08 3.62 -9.77
N ALA A 61 -12.14 2.80 -8.72
CA ALA A 61 -13.39 2.53 -7.99
C ALA A 61 -13.70 3.65 -6.97
N PHE A 62 -12.69 4.18 -6.28
CA PHE A 62 -12.81 5.11 -5.16
C PHE A 62 -11.82 6.29 -5.28
N PRO A 63 -11.92 7.12 -6.33
CA PRO A 63 -10.95 8.20 -6.60
C PRO A 63 -10.84 9.21 -5.45
N SER A 64 -11.95 9.50 -4.76
CA SER A 64 -11.98 10.43 -3.63
C SER A 64 -11.24 9.91 -2.41
N ALA A 65 -11.29 8.59 -2.15
CA ALA A 65 -10.67 7.96 -0.98
C ALA A 65 -9.13 7.90 -1.09
N LEU A 66 -8.57 8.05 -2.29
CA LEU A 66 -7.14 8.07 -2.55
C LEU A 66 -6.60 9.44 -2.99
N ARG A 67 -7.41 10.50 -2.87
CA ARG A 67 -7.02 11.85 -3.30
C ARG A 67 -5.76 12.30 -2.57
N GLY A 68 -4.79 12.81 -3.32
CA GLY A 68 -3.51 13.28 -2.78
C GLY A 68 -2.54 12.17 -2.38
N MET A 69 -2.91 10.90 -2.57
CA MET A 69 -2.04 9.76 -2.28
C MET A 69 -1.25 9.34 -3.52
N THR A 70 -0.09 8.71 -3.30
CA THR A 70 0.78 8.16 -4.33
C THR A 70 0.88 6.64 -4.18
N PRO A 71 1.25 5.89 -5.23
CA PRO A 71 1.53 4.47 -5.12
C PRO A 71 2.59 4.13 -4.05
N ASN A 72 3.59 4.99 -3.86
CA ASN A 72 4.64 4.78 -2.86
C ASN A 72 4.10 4.92 -1.42
N SER A 73 3.32 5.95 -1.13
CA SER A 73 2.69 6.09 0.20
C SER A 73 1.65 5.00 0.44
N PHE A 74 0.94 4.58 -0.59
CA PHE A 74 0.03 3.43 -0.50
C PHE A 74 0.77 2.10 -0.23
N GLY A 75 1.95 1.90 -0.79
CA GLY A 75 2.80 0.74 -0.47
C GLY A 75 3.16 0.65 1.02
N ARG A 76 3.25 1.77 1.73
CA ARG A 76 3.43 1.78 3.19
C ARG A 76 2.17 1.33 3.92
N ILE A 77 0.99 1.72 3.44
CA ILE A 77 -0.30 1.28 3.96
C ILE A 77 -0.43 -0.24 3.83
N LEU A 78 -0.11 -0.82 2.66
CA LEU A 78 -0.15 -2.28 2.46
C LEU A 78 0.72 -3.02 3.49
N ARG A 79 1.93 -2.51 3.77
CA ARG A 79 2.80 -3.09 4.81
C ARG A 79 2.24 -2.92 6.21
N GLY A 80 1.65 -1.75 6.51
CA GLY A 80 0.95 -1.48 7.77
C GLY A 80 -0.26 -2.38 8.00
N LEU A 81 -0.92 -2.82 6.91
CA LEU A 81 -1.98 -3.83 6.93
C LEU A 81 -1.48 -5.27 7.11
N GLY A 82 -0.16 -5.47 7.26
CA GLY A 82 0.45 -6.79 7.45
C GLY A 82 0.73 -7.55 6.15
N LEU A 83 0.52 -6.93 4.97
CA LEU A 83 0.87 -7.58 3.72
C LEU A 83 2.39 -7.63 3.53
N LYS A 84 2.88 -8.83 3.24
CA LYS A 84 4.29 -9.07 2.97
C LYS A 84 4.57 -8.90 1.46
N PRO A 85 5.37 -7.90 1.05
CA PRO A 85 5.77 -7.80 -0.33
C PRO A 85 6.77 -8.90 -0.69
N PHE A 86 6.75 -9.35 -1.94
CA PHE A 86 7.80 -10.19 -2.51
C PHE A 86 8.44 -9.49 -3.70
N ARG A 87 9.76 -9.64 -3.80
CA ARG A 87 10.57 -9.13 -4.91
C ARG A 87 10.34 -10.03 -6.12
N THR A 88 9.85 -9.45 -7.21
CA THR A 88 9.96 -10.03 -8.55
C THR A 88 11.14 -9.39 -9.30
N SER A 89 11.45 -9.87 -10.50
CA SER A 89 12.48 -9.24 -11.36
C SER A 89 12.15 -7.80 -11.76
N ARG A 90 10.87 -7.39 -11.67
CA ARG A 90 10.38 -6.08 -12.15
C ARG A 90 9.91 -5.14 -11.06
N ALA A 91 9.31 -5.65 -9.98
CA ALA A 91 8.72 -4.83 -8.92
C ALA A 91 8.54 -5.57 -7.58
N MET A 92 8.23 -4.79 -6.53
CA MET A 92 7.60 -5.31 -5.30
C MET A 92 6.14 -5.61 -5.59
N CYS A 93 5.72 -6.86 -5.34
CA CYS A 93 4.36 -7.31 -5.57
C CYS A 93 3.76 -7.94 -4.31
N TYR A 94 2.44 -8.08 -4.33
CA TYR A 94 1.61 -8.60 -3.24
C TYR A 94 0.66 -9.68 -3.78
N ARG A 95 0.32 -10.64 -2.93
CA ARG A 95 -0.62 -11.72 -3.23
C ARG A 95 -1.97 -11.29 -2.67
N VAL A 96 -2.81 -10.79 -3.56
CA VAL A 96 -4.16 -10.33 -3.24
C VAL A 96 -5.07 -10.73 -4.38
N VAL A 97 -6.32 -11.02 -4.05
CA VAL A 97 -7.37 -11.32 -5.02
C VAL A 97 -8.51 -10.34 -4.85
N LEU A 98 -9.19 -10.03 -5.96
CA LEU A 98 -10.39 -9.19 -5.91
C LEU A 98 -11.50 -9.92 -5.14
N ARG A 99 -12.24 -9.17 -4.33
CA ARG A 99 -13.54 -9.61 -3.84
C ARG A 99 -14.52 -9.52 -5.02
N GLY A 100 -15.06 -10.67 -5.41
CA GLY A 100 -16.12 -10.77 -6.41
C GLY A 100 -17.46 -10.33 -5.84
#